data_AF-A0A1V5VWL9-F1
#
_entry.id   AF-A0A1V5VWL9-F1
#
_cell.length_a   1.000
_cell.length_b   1.000
_cell.length_c   1.000
_cell.angle_alpha   90.00
_cell.angle_beta   90.00
_cell.angle_gamma   90.00
#
_symmetry.space_group_name_H-M   'P 1'
#
loop_
_entity.id
_entity.type
_entity.pdbx_description
1 polymer ?
#
loop_
_entity_poly.entity_id
_entity_poly.type
_entity_poly.pdbx_seq_one_letter_code
_entity_poly.pdbx_strand_id
1 'polypeptide(L)'
;MKRFKWLLWLTPLTLLLLTLPVTVPSLTEAFYTPTPTATLTPLPSPTPTATATPTATPTPTSTPTPTRTPTPRPTRTPTPAPTLTPTLTPSPTPTYPPPPAALHVPILMYHYVSELPPDADGIRRGLTVTPELFEAQLRYLQEQGYQTVYLRDLIEALSTGKPLPAKPIVLTFDDGYKDAYTTVFPLLQQYGFVGEFFVLATPAHFEAPAYMTWAEMREMAEGGMSIQAHGRDHYDLRNRDVDFLVYQILGIKEAVEAHTDQPALFFCYPSGQYDALTLKVVESAGYWGGVTTEWGATQRLDNRYTWPRLRVPGTWPLARFIAMLEEGEWSTE
;
A
#
# COMPACT_ATOMS: atom_id res chain seq x y z
N MET A 1 -16.60 56.48 -34.96
CA MET A 1 -17.27 55.76 -36.06
C MET A 1 -16.25 55.33 -37.10
N LYS A 2 -15.80 54.07 -37.07
CA LYS A 2 -15.16 53.36 -38.21
C LYS A 2 -15.37 51.87 -37.92
N ARG A 3 -16.31 51.25 -38.63
CA ARG A 3 -16.69 49.83 -38.51
C ARG A 3 -15.77 49.01 -39.43
N PHE A 4 -15.00 48.10 -38.86
CA PHE A 4 -14.23 47.10 -39.61
C PHE A 4 -15.16 45.90 -39.89
N LYS A 5 -15.43 45.63 -41.16
CA LYS A 5 -16.16 44.44 -41.63
C LYS A 5 -15.13 43.33 -41.89
N TRP A 6 -15.24 42.21 -41.18
CA TRP A 6 -14.58 40.98 -41.56
C TRP A 6 -15.51 40.19 -42.50
N LEU A 7 -15.03 39.93 -43.72
CA LEU A 7 -15.71 39.15 -44.74
C LEU A 7 -15.17 37.72 -44.66
N LEU A 8 -15.98 36.77 -44.16
CA LEU A 8 -15.68 35.34 -44.22
C LEU A 8 -15.76 34.86 -45.68
N TRP A 9 -14.72 34.20 -46.16
CA TRP A 9 -14.77 33.34 -47.35
C TRP A 9 -14.88 31.89 -46.88
N LEU A 10 -16.04 31.28 -47.10
CA LEU A 10 -16.25 29.84 -47.00
C LEU A 10 -16.00 29.24 -48.39
N THR A 11 -14.94 28.45 -48.53
CA THR A 11 -14.76 27.52 -49.65
C THR A 11 -15.25 26.13 -49.21
N PRO A 12 -16.02 25.40 -50.04
CA PRO A 12 -16.41 24.04 -49.74
C PRO A 12 -15.26 23.10 -50.10
N LEU A 13 -14.72 22.38 -49.11
CA LEU A 13 -13.77 21.29 -49.34
C LEU A 13 -14.58 20.03 -49.66
N THR A 14 -14.62 19.66 -50.94
CA THR A 14 -15.22 18.41 -51.43
C THR A 14 -14.33 17.24 -51.00
N LEU A 15 -14.81 16.44 -50.03
CA LEU A 15 -14.14 15.22 -49.60
C LEU A 15 -14.40 14.10 -50.61
N LEU A 16 -13.41 13.79 -51.46
CA LEU A 16 -13.42 12.64 -52.36
C LEU A 16 -13.09 11.38 -51.54
N LEU A 17 -14.10 10.56 -51.22
CA LEU A 17 -13.91 9.23 -50.64
C LEU A 17 -13.33 8.29 -51.70
N LEU A 18 -12.02 8.09 -51.66
CA LEU A 18 -11.32 7.06 -52.41
C LEU A 18 -11.36 5.76 -51.59
N THR A 19 -12.27 4.85 -51.93
CA THR A 19 -12.29 3.49 -51.35
C THR A 19 -11.22 2.64 -52.02
N LEU A 20 -10.12 2.39 -51.32
CA LEU A 20 -9.15 1.36 -51.70
C LEU A 20 -9.58 0.02 -51.10
N PRO A 21 -9.58 -1.09 -51.87
CA PRO A 21 -9.83 -2.41 -51.31
C PRO A 21 -8.63 -2.86 -50.46
N VAL A 22 -8.87 -3.16 -49.18
CA VAL A 22 -7.91 -3.84 -48.32
C VAL A 22 -7.99 -5.33 -48.60
N THR A 23 -6.97 -5.86 -49.28
CA THR A 23 -6.78 -7.29 -49.50
C THR A 23 -6.16 -7.89 -48.24
N VAL A 24 -6.90 -8.75 -47.53
CA VAL A 24 -6.42 -9.51 -46.38
C VAL A 24 -5.64 -10.73 -46.90
N PRO A 25 -4.38 -10.96 -46.53
CA PRO A 25 -3.69 -12.19 -46.91
C PRO A 25 -4.25 -13.37 -46.10
N SER A 26 -4.72 -14.38 -46.84
CA SER A 26 -5.14 -15.70 -46.33
C SER A 26 -3.94 -16.42 -45.73
N LEU A 27 -3.98 -16.68 -44.42
CA LEU A 27 -3.02 -17.57 -43.76
C LEU A 27 -3.38 -19.02 -44.11
N THR A 28 -2.55 -19.63 -44.94
CA THR A 28 -2.53 -21.07 -45.21
C THR A 28 -2.15 -21.83 -43.94
N GLU A 29 -3.03 -22.74 -43.52
CA GLU A 29 -2.87 -23.66 -42.41
C GLU A 29 -1.63 -24.55 -42.59
N ALA A 30 -0.76 -24.56 -41.58
CA ALA A 30 0.29 -25.55 -41.45
C ALA A 30 -0.31 -26.83 -40.85
N PHE A 31 -0.17 -27.92 -41.61
CA PHE A 31 -0.57 -29.28 -41.25
C PHE A 31 0.11 -29.73 -39.95
N TYR A 32 -0.68 -29.92 -38.88
CA TYR A 32 -0.26 -30.66 -37.69
C TYR A 32 -0.79 -32.10 -37.81
N THR A 33 0.10 -33.06 -37.97
CA THR A 33 -0.20 -34.49 -37.98
C THR A 33 -0.63 -34.98 -36.59
N PRO A 34 -1.78 -35.66 -36.44
CA PRO A 34 -2.15 -36.28 -35.17
C PRO A 34 -1.38 -37.59 -34.93
N THR A 35 -0.70 -37.67 -33.80
CA THR A 35 -0.11 -38.90 -33.25
C THR A 35 -1.23 -39.88 -32.84
N PRO A 36 -1.12 -41.19 -33.16
CA PRO A 36 -2.20 -42.14 -32.92
C PRO A 36 -2.44 -42.44 -31.43
N THR A 37 -3.70 -42.30 -31.04
CA THR A 37 -4.32 -42.78 -29.80
C THR A 37 -4.09 -44.28 -29.60
N ALA A 38 -3.54 -44.66 -28.44
CA ALA A 38 -3.45 -46.05 -28.03
C ALA A 38 -4.83 -46.59 -27.61
N THR A 39 -5.28 -47.61 -28.34
CA THR A 39 -6.50 -48.38 -28.10
C THR A 39 -6.36 -49.23 -26.82
N LEU A 40 -7.31 -49.09 -25.90
CA LEU A 40 -7.46 -49.93 -24.72
C LEU A 40 -8.05 -51.30 -25.09
N THR A 41 -7.37 -52.38 -24.69
CA THR A 41 -7.89 -53.75 -24.71
C THR A 41 -8.26 -54.17 -23.28
N PRO A 42 -9.44 -54.77 -23.02
CA PRO A 42 -9.84 -55.21 -21.68
C PRO A 42 -9.57 -56.70 -21.46
N LEU A 43 -9.12 -57.09 -20.25
CA LEU A 43 -9.30 -58.44 -19.67
C LEU A 43 -8.85 -58.47 -18.17
N PRO A 44 -9.20 -59.51 -17.38
CA PRO A 44 -10.49 -59.79 -16.78
C PRO A 44 -10.51 -59.57 -15.25
N SER A 45 -11.72 -59.49 -14.70
CA SER A 45 -12.03 -59.40 -13.27
C SER A 45 -11.92 -60.78 -12.58
N PRO A 46 -11.30 -60.89 -11.39
CA PRO A 46 -11.53 -62.02 -10.50
C PRO A 46 -12.61 -61.74 -9.44
N THR A 47 -13.52 -62.70 -9.40
CA THR A 47 -14.70 -62.99 -8.55
C THR A 47 -14.53 -62.75 -7.04
N PRO A 48 -15.62 -62.38 -6.32
CA PRO A 48 -15.63 -62.22 -4.86
C PRO A 48 -15.66 -63.57 -4.12
N THR A 49 -14.85 -63.70 -3.07
CA THR A 49 -14.88 -64.85 -2.16
C THR A 49 -15.72 -64.54 -0.93
N ALA A 50 -16.53 -65.53 -0.57
CA ALA A 50 -17.68 -65.48 0.31
C ALA A 50 -17.37 -65.46 1.82
N THR A 51 -18.36 -64.91 2.52
CA THR A 51 -18.73 -65.03 3.93
C THR A 51 -18.51 -66.42 4.55
N ALA A 52 -18.02 -66.46 5.79
CA ALA A 52 -18.25 -67.58 6.70
C ALA A 52 -18.53 -67.08 8.13
N THR A 53 -19.69 -67.48 8.64
CA THR A 53 -20.19 -67.50 10.02
C THR A 53 -21.33 -68.54 9.96
N PRO A 54 -21.77 -69.27 11.02
CA PRO A 54 -21.27 -69.49 12.39
C PRO A 54 -21.07 -71.00 12.72
N THR A 55 -20.55 -71.34 13.91
CA THR A 55 -20.89 -72.60 14.61
C THR A 55 -20.85 -72.42 16.12
N ALA A 56 -21.79 -73.07 16.82
CA ALA A 56 -22.07 -72.96 18.26
C ALA A 56 -21.70 -74.23 19.07
N THR A 57 -21.45 -74.05 20.39
CA THR A 57 -21.76 -74.97 21.54
C THR A 57 -20.86 -76.23 21.69
N PRO A 58 -20.45 -76.71 22.91
CA PRO A 58 -21.20 -76.76 24.17
C PRO A 58 -20.53 -76.32 25.48
N THR A 59 -21.41 -76.10 26.46
CA THR A 59 -21.25 -75.86 27.90
C THR A 59 -20.48 -76.97 28.63
N PRO A 60 -19.67 -76.60 29.64
CA PRO A 60 -19.60 -77.41 30.86
C PRO A 60 -20.08 -76.68 32.12
N THR A 61 -20.81 -77.48 32.88
CA THR A 61 -21.37 -77.41 34.23
C THR A 61 -20.66 -76.53 35.28
N SER A 62 -21.49 -75.88 36.09
CA SER A 62 -21.19 -75.17 37.33
C SER A 62 -20.77 -76.07 38.50
N THR A 63 -19.75 -75.65 39.27
CA THR A 63 -19.53 -76.05 40.67
C THR A 63 -19.21 -74.78 41.50
N PRO A 64 -19.77 -74.60 42.70
CA PRO A 64 -19.81 -73.28 43.36
C PRO A 64 -18.70 -73.04 44.43
N THR A 65 -18.48 -71.75 44.74
CA THR A 65 -18.02 -71.16 46.03
C THR A 65 -16.48 -71.19 46.26
N PRO A 66 -15.81 -70.09 46.72
CA PRO A 66 -16.15 -69.34 47.93
C PRO A 66 -16.45 -67.85 47.73
N THR A 67 -17.45 -67.40 48.48
CA THR A 67 -17.77 -66.01 48.79
C THR A 67 -16.53 -65.29 49.29
N ARG A 68 -15.98 -64.38 48.47
CA ARG A 68 -15.02 -63.39 48.94
C ARG A 68 -15.79 -62.18 49.46
N THR A 69 -15.62 -61.93 50.76
CA THR A 69 -16.00 -60.69 51.44
C THR A 69 -15.57 -59.48 50.61
N PRO A 70 -16.44 -58.50 50.32
CA PRO A 70 -16.03 -57.30 49.62
C PRO A 70 -15.08 -56.51 50.50
N THR A 71 -13.81 -56.45 50.11
CA THR A 71 -12.86 -55.44 50.59
C THR A 71 -13.33 -54.08 50.08
N PRO A 72 -13.44 -53.04 50.92
CA PRO A 72 -13.83 -51.72 50.45
C PRO A 72 -12.84 -51.22 49.40
N ARG A 73 -13.32 -50.99 48.19
CA ARG A 73 -12.56 -50.36 47.12
C ARG A 73 -12.25 -48.92 47.56
N PRO A 74 -10.98 -48.49 47.62
CA PRO A 74 -10.69 -47.08 47.86
C PRO A 74 -11.28 -46.28 46.69
N THR A 75 -12.19 -45.37 47.00
CA THR A 75 -12.68 -44.37 46.07
C THR A 75 -11.47 -43.59 45.56
N ARG A 76 -11.20 -43.67 44.24
CA ARG A 76 -10.18 -42.82 43.63
C ARG A 76 -10.67 -41.38 43.73
N THR A 77 -10.10 -40.61 44.65
CA THR A 77 -10.21 -39.15 44.63
C THR A 77 -9.63 -38.68 43.29
N PRO A 78 -10.38 -37.92 42.47
CA PRO A 78 -9.82 -37.36 41.25
C PRO A 78 -8.67 -36.42 41.62
N THR A 79 -7.46 -36.76 41.19
CA THR A 79 -6.31 -35.85 41.23
C THR A 79 -6.64 -34.66 40.32
N PRO A 80 -6.66 -33.41 40.81
CA PRO A 80 -6.87 -32.26 39.95
C PRO A 80 -5.76 -32.22 38.89
N ALA A 81 -6.15 -32.18 37.62
CA ALA A 81 -5.21 -32.00 36.52
C ALA A 81 -4.50 -30.64 36.71
N PRO A 82 -3.17 -30.55 36.60
CA PRO A 82 -2.49 -29.27 36.64
C PRO A 82 -2.99 -28.43 35.48
N THR A 83 -3.69 -27.33 35.79
CA THR A 83 -4.09 -26.32 34.82
C THR A 83 -2.84 -25.56 34.43
N LEU A 84 -2.13 -26.05 33.41
CA LEU A 84 -1.04 -25.32 32.75
C LEU A 84 -1.65 -24.35 31.73
N THR A 85 -2.48 -23.43 32.20
CA THR A 85 -2.79 -22.24 31.42
C THR A 85 -1.96 -21.13 32.03
N PRO A 86 -0.80 -20.75 31.45
CA PRO A 86 -0.11 -19.57 31.91
C PRO A 86 -1.07 -18.40 31.72
N THR A 87 -1.56 -17.84 32.82
CA THR A 87 -2.22 -16.55 32.83
C THR A 87 -1.24 -15.58 32.19
N LEU A 88 -1.58 -15.04 31.01
CA LEU A 88 -0.78 -14.01 30.37
C LEU A 88 -0.72 -12.83 31.35
N THR A 89 0.41 -12.67 32.03
CA THR A 89 0.67 -11.47 32.82
C THR A 89 0.63 -10.30 31.83
N PRO A 90 -0.28 -9.32 32.01
CA PRO A 90 -0.29 -8.17 31.12
C PRO A 90 1.08 -7.50 31.19
N SER A 91 1.74 -7.37 30.05
CA SER A 91 2.99 -6.62 29.96
C SER A 91 2.70 -5.19 30.43
N PRO A 92 3.54 -4.61 31.32
CA PRO A 92 3.31 -3.25 31.77
C PRO A 92 3.26 -2.32 30.55
N THR A 93 2.15 -1.60 30.40
CA THR A 93 2.03 -0.56 29.37
C THR A 93 3.15 0.46 29.62
N PRO A 94 3.98 0.80 28.62
CA PRO A 94 5.01 1.81 28.80
C PRO A 94 4.37 3.13 29.23
N THR A 95 4.84 3.69 30.33
CA THR A 95 4.40 5.00 30.82
C THR A 95 5.16 6.09 30.07
N TYR A 96 4.54 6.65 29.04
CA TYR A 96 5.06 7.81 28.32
C TYR A 96 4.70 9.14 29.02
N PRO A 97 5.41 10.24 28.71
CA PRO A 97 4.94 11.57 29.13
C PRO A 97 3.54 11.86 28.55
N PRO A 98 2.83 12.88 29.06
CA PRO A 98 1.57 13.31 28.47
C PRO A 98 1.73 13.60 26.96
N PRO A 99 0.77 13.18 26.12
CA PRO A 99 0.83 13.47 24.69
C PRO A 99 0.90 14.99 24.44
N PRO A 100 1.75 15.44 23.51
CA PRO A 100 1.82 16.84 23.15
C PRO A 100 0.55 17.28 22.41
N ALA A 101 0.16 18.56 22.56
CA ALA A 101 -0.99 19.11 21.84
C ALA A 101 -0.73 19.26 20.33
N ALA A 102 0.52 19.47 19.96
CA ALA A 102 0.98 19.60 18.58
C ALA A 102 2.42 19.10 18.45
N LEU A 103 2.76 18.64 17.25
CA LEU A 103 4.12 18.35 16.81
C LEU A 103 4.53 19.38 15.76
N HIS A 104 5.82 19.71 15.76
CA HIS A 104 6.45 20.52 14.72
C HIS A 104 7.46 19.66 13.96
N VAL A 105 6.96 18.83 13.05
CA VAL A 105 7.76 17.87 12.28
C VAL A 105 7.60 18.17 10.80
N PRO A 106 8.69 18.46 10.06
CA PRO A 106 8.62 18.62 8.61
C PRO A 106 8.16 17.32 7.94
N ILE A 107 7.12 17.40 7.11
CA ILE A 107 6.69 16.32 6.22
C ILE A 107 7.02 16.76 4.80
N LEU A 108 8.10 16.23 4.23
CA LEU A 108 8.59 16.59 2.90
C LEU A 108 7.78 15.87 1.83
N MET A 109 7.35 16.60 0.81
CA MET A 109 6.56 16.10 -0.32
C MET A 109 7.39 16.17 -1.61
N TYR A 110 7.76 14.99 -2.10
CA TYR A 110 8.42 14.75 -3.39
C TYR A 110 7.44 14.11 -4.37
N HIS A 111 7.74 14.20 -5.66
CA HIS A 111 7.00 13.49 -6.72
C HIS A 111 8.01 12.71 -7.57
N TYR A 112 8.68 13.39 -8.50
CA TYR A 112 9.73 12.78 -9.31
C TYR A 112 11.11 13.01 -8.70
N VAL A 113 11.93 11.96 -8.73
CA VAL A 113 13.37 12.00 -8.49
C VAL A 113 14.08 11.40 -9.70
N SER A 114 14.13 12.17 -10.78
CA SER A 114 14.60 11.71 -12.09
C SER A 114 15.33 12.80 -12.84
N GLU A 115 16.04 12.42 -13.90
CA GLU A 115 16.44 13.40 -14.90
C GLU A 115 15.21 14.06 -15.53
N LEU A 116 15.33 15.34 -15.84
CA LEU A 116 14.27 16.08 -16.53
C LEU A 116 14.25 15.69 -18.01
N PRO A 117 13.10 15.26 -18.56
CA PRO A 117 13.02 15.01 -19.99
C PRO A 117 13.15 16.32 -20.79
N PRO A 118 13.71 16.29 -22.02
CA PRO A 118 13.94 17.50 -22.82
C PRO A 118 12.69 18.34 -23.10
N ASP A 119 11.52 17.70 -23.12
CA ASP A 119 10.21 18.28 -23.39
C ASP A 119 9.39 18.58 -22.12
N ALA A 120 10.01 18.55 -20.93
CA ALA A 120 9.34 18.84 -19.67
C ALA A 120 8.56 20.17 -19.73
N ASP A 121 7.32 20.16 -19.27
CA ASP A 121 6.55 21.39 -19.09
C ASP A 121 6.87 22.07 -17.74
N GLY A 122 6.14 23.14 -17.40
CA GLY A 122 6.34 23.84 -16.12
C GLY A 122 6.00 22.99 -14.91
N ILE A 123 4.99 22.13 -15.01
CA ILE A 123 4.54 21.26 -13.91
C ILE A 123 5.59 20.18 -13.66
N ARG A 124 6.05 19.50 -14.72
CA ARG A 124 7.11 18.49 -14.63
C ARG A 124 8.37 19.09 -14.01
N ARG A 125 8.81 20.26 -14.47
CA ARG A 125 9.95 20.97 -13.86
C ARG A 125 9.75 21.30 -12.38
N GLY A 126 8.57 21.76 -12.00
CA GLY A 126 8.26 22.11 -10.61
C GLY A 126 8.22 20.90 -9.68
N LEU A 127 7.92 19.70 -10.21
CA LEU A 127 7.75 18.47 -9.45
C LEU A 127 8.94 17.50 -9.50
N THR A 128 9.98 17.79 -10.29
CA THR A 128 11.14 16.90 -10.45
C THR A 128 12.38 17.41 -9.74
N VAL A 129 12.81 16.69 -8.71
CA VAL A 129 14.14 16.84 -8.12
C VAL A 129 15.10 15.92 -8.90
N THR A 130 16.30 16.36 -9.24
CA THR A 130 17.27 15.46 -9.90
C THR A 130 17.87 14.47 -8.89
N PRO A 131 18.34 13.29 -9.32
CA PRO A 131 18.96 12.32 -8.42
C PRO A 131 20.15 12.91 -7.64
N GLU A 132 20.99 13.71 -8.29
CA GLU A 132 22.13 14.38 -7.65
C GLU A 132 21.69 15.36 -6.55
N LEU A 133 20.65 16.15 -6.81
CA LEU A 133 20.12 17.11 -5.83
C LEU A 133 19.45 16.38 -4.66
N PHE A 134 18.69 15.32 -4.94
CA PHE A 134 18.05 14.51 -3.91
C PHE A 134 19.09 13.83 -3.01
N GLU A 135 20.15 13.25 -3.59
CA GLU A 135 21.24 12.68 -2.80
C GLU A 135 21.92 13.75 -1.92
N ALA A 136 22.14 14.96 -2.45
CA ALA A 136 22.69 16.06 -1.68
C ALA A 136 21.79 16.46 -0.48
N GLN A 137 20.46 16.41 -0.66
CA GLN A 137 19.50 16.61 0.42
C GLN A 137 19.61 15.50 1.49
N LEU A 138 19.65 14.22 1.08
CA LEU A 138 19.80 13.10 2.03
C LEU A 138 21.11 13.18 2.81
N ARG A 139 22.21 13.53 2.13
CA ARG A 139 23.52 13.72 2.76
C ARG A 139 23.48 14.81 3.82
N TYR A 140 22.91 15.98 3.49
CA TYR A 140 22.72 17.04 4.46
C TYR A 140 21.87 16.58 5.65
N LEU A 141 20.75 15.89 5.41
CA LEU A 141 19.90 15.38 6.49
C LEU A 141 20.68 14.45 7.43
N GLN A 142 21.47 13.52 6.88
CA GLN A 142 22.30 12.59 7.66
C GLN A 142 23.39 13.34 8.45
N GLU A 143 24.13 14.25 7.80
CA GLU A 143 25.20 15.05 8.43
C GLU A 143 24.68 15.94 9.56
N GLN A 144 23.45 16.46 9.42
CA GLN A 144 22.80 17.28 10.45
C GLN A 144 22.07 16.46 11.53
N GLY A 145 22.09 15.13 11.43
CA GLY A 145 21.51 14.23 12.42
C GLY A 145 19.99 14.17 12.40
N TYR A 146 19.35 14.45 11.25
CA TYR A 146 17.93 14.19 11.06
C TYR A 146 17.66 12.68 11.06
N GLN A 147 16.52 12.30 11.60
CA GLN A 147 16.07 10.91 11.66
C GLN A 147 14.71 10.79 10.98
N THR A 148 14.65 9.98 9.93
CA THR A 148 13.38 9.73 9.25
C THR A 148 12.45 8.89 10.12
N VAL A 149 11.20 9.32 10.22
CA VAL A 149 10.13 8.63 10.93
C VAL A 149 8.93 8.43 10.01
N TYR A 150 8.05 7.51 10.38
CA TYR A 150 6.80 7.27 9.67
C TYR A 150 5.70 8.22 10.15
N LEU A 151 4.65 8.40 9.35
CA LEU A 151 3.45 9.13 9.77
C LEU A 151 2.75 8.47 10.97
N ARG A 152 2.81 7.14 11.07
CA ARG A 152 2.30 6.39 12.23
C ARG A 152 3.02 6.78 13.53
N ASP A 153 4.30 7.11 13.48
CA ASP A 153 5.06 7.53 14.67
C ASP A 153 4.55 8.89 15.18
N LEU A 154 4.11 9.78 14.27
CA LEU A 154 3.51 11.06 14.66
C LEU A 154 2.16 10.85 15.35
N ILE A 155 1.33 9.93 14.84
CA ILE A 155 0.05 9.57 15.49
C ILE A 155 0.31 8.97 16.87
N GLU A 156 1.26 8.04 17.00
CA GLU A 156 1.62 7.43 18.28
C GLU A 156 2.11 8.47 19.28
N ALA A 157 2.97 9.41 18.85
CA ALA A 157 3.44 10.50 19.69
C ALA A 157 2.30 11.40 20.15
N LEU A 158 1.44 11.85 19.23
CA LEU A 158 0.31 12.73 19.53
C LEU A 158 -0.79 12.08 20.38
N SER A 159 -0.97 10.76 20.30
CA SER A 159 -2.04 10.02 21.00
C SER A 159 -1.60 9.38 22.31
N THR A 160 -0.35 8.92 22.39
CA THR A 160 0.18 8.17 23.54
C THR A 160 1.30 8.88 24.28
N GLY A 161 1.91 9.91 23.69
CA GLY A 161 3.08 10.57 24.23
C GLY A 161 4.40 9.82 23.97
N LYS A 162 4.38 8.77 23.13
CA LYS A 162 5.60 8.06 22.71
C LYS A 162 6.60 9.08 22.11
N PRO A 163 7.82 9.20 22.65
CA PRO A 163 8.76 10.19 22.17
C PRO A 163 9.25 9.85 20.75
N LEU A 164 9.39 10.89 19.93
CA LEU A 164 10.07 10.81 18.64
C LEU A 164 11.59 10.89 18.82
N PRO A 165 12.39 10.39 17.85
CA PRO A 165 13.82 10.62 17.82
C PRO A 165 14.16 12.12 17.73
N ALA A 166 15.43 12.46 17.98
CA ALA A 166 15.91 13.82 17.77
C ALA A 166 15.87 14.19 16.29
N LYS A 167 15.48 15.44 15.99
CA LYS A 167 15.30 15.97 14.63
C LYS A 167 14.49 15.02 13.72
N PRO A 168 13.25 14.68 14.11
CA PRO A 168 12.41 13.80 13.31
C PRO A 168 12.03 14.52 12.00
N ILE A 169 11.97 13.77 10.91
CA ILE A 169 11.51 14.26 9.61
C ILE A 169 10.75 13.14 8.88
N VAL A 170 9.72 13.47 8.12
CA VAL A 170 8.99 12.50 7.30
C VAL A 170 9.29 12.77 5.83
N LEU A 171 9.67 11.73 5.09
CA LEU A 171 9.85 11.80 3.64
C LEU A 171 8.66 11.14 2.95
N THR A 172 7.92 11.89 2.14
CA THR A 172 6.76 11.39 1.39
C THR A 172 6.98 11.53 -0.12
N PHE A 173 6.58 10.52 -0.87
CA PHE A 173 6.69 10.44 -2.32
C PHE A 173 5.32 10.12 -2.90
N ASP A 174 4.79 11.02 -3.73
CA ASP A 174 3.45 10.88 -4.30
C ASP A 174 3.49 10.13 -5.66
N ASP A 175 2.31 9.74 -6.13
CA ASP A 175 1.98 9.15 -7.44
C ASP A 175 2.51 7.74 -7.75
N GLY A 176 3.53 7.25 -7.05
CA GLY A 176 4.06 5.89 -7.24
C GLY A 176 4.82 5.70 -8.57
N TYR A 177 5.50 6.74 -9.04
CA TYR A 177 6.33 6.68 -10.24
C TYR A 177 7.51 5.71 -10.11
N LYS A 178 8.00 5.21 -11.25
CA LYS A 178 9.05 4.18 -11.31
C LYS A 178 10.37 4.62 -10.64
N ASP A 179 10.70 5.90 -10.68
CA ASP A 179 11.89 6.48 -10.06
C ASP A 179 11.90 6.38 -8.53
N ALA A 180 10.73 6.24 -7.89
CA ALA A 180 10.64 5.89 -6.47
C ALA A 180 11.34 4.54 -6.16
N TYR A 181 11.23 3.55 -7.07
CA TYR A 181 11.91 2.27 -6.93
C TYR A 181 13.36 2.31 -7.45
N THR A 182 13.58 2.85 -8.64
CA THR A 182 14.90 2.76 -9.28
C THR A 182 15.94 3.75 -8.74
N THR A 183 15.51 4.82 -8.08
CA THR A 183 16.38 5.91 -7.63
C THR A 183 16.21 6.19 -6.14
N VAL A 184 14.98 6.45 -5.69
CA VAL A 184 14.74 6.86 -4.28
C VAL A 184 15.04 5.70 -3.33
N PHE A 185 14.44 4.54 -3.55
CA PHE A 185 14.58 3.38 -2.67
C PHE A 185 16.05 3.00 -2.36
N PRO A 186 16.94 2.77 -3.35
CA PRO A 186 18.34 2.44 -3.05
C PRO A 186 19.09 3.57 -2.34
N LEU A 187 18.77 4.84 -2.62
CA LEU A 187 19.36 5.97 -1.90
C LEU A 187 18.89 6.01 -0.44
N LEU A 188 17.60 5.83 -0.17
CA LEU A 188 17.12 5.77 1.22
C LEU A 188 17.80 4.63 2.00
N GLN A 189 17.95 3.45 1.39
CA GLN A 189 18.69 2.34 2.00
C GLN A 189 20.16 2.70 2.27
N GLN A 190 20.84 3.33 1.32
CA GLN A 190 22.24 3.75 1.47
C GLN A 190 22.43 4.72 2.64
N TYR A 191 21.48 5.63 2.86
CA TYR A 191 21.56 6.63 3.93
C TYR A 191 20.92 6.18 5.25
N GLY A 192 20.34 4.97 5.30
CA GLY A 192 19.68 4.43 6.49
C GLY A 192 18.35 5.11 6.82
N PHE A 193 17.67 5.61 5.81
CA PHE A 193 16.40 6.32 5.93
C PHE A 193 15.20 5.48 5.49
N VAL A 194 14.04 5.86 6.01
CA VAL A 194 12.73 5.31 5.64
C VAL A 194 11.88 6.39 4.97
N GLY A 195 10.91 5.96 4.17
CA GLY A 195 9.99 6.85 3.46
C GLY A 195 8.58 6.30 3.36
N GLU A 196 7.62 7.20 3.14
CA GLU A 196 6.21 6.94 2.89
C GLU A 196 5.92 7.15 1.39
N PHE A 197 5.40 6.14 0.72
CA PHE A 197 5.12 6.16 -0.72
C PHE A 197 3.62 6.08 -0.93
N PHE A 198 3.03 7.17 -1.43
CA PHE A 198 1.61 7.24 -1.74
C PHE A 198 1.40 6.80 -3.19
N VAL A 199 0.78 5.64 -3.39
CA VAL A 199 0.73 4.96 -4.68
C VAL A 199 -0.69 4.86 -5.24
N LEU A 200 -0.75 4.63 -6.55
CA LEU A 200 -1.98 4.46 -7.33
C LEU A 200 -2.18 2.99 -7.72
N ALA A 201 -3.41 2.51 -7.63
CA ALA A 201 -3.69 1.09 -7.83
C ALA A 201 -3.77 0.69 -9.30
N THR A 202 -4.43 1.51 -10.12
CA THR A 202 -4.65 1.20 -11.55
C THR A 202 -3.37 1.13 -12.36
N PRO A 203 -2.45 2.12 -12.33
CA PRO A 203 -1.22 2.02 -13.11
C PRO A 203 -0.32 0.86 -12.64
N ALA A 204 -0.29 0.56 -11.34
CA ALA A 204 0.44 -0.60 -10.82
C ALA A 204 -0.17 -1.93 -11.27
N HIS A 205 -1.50 -2.05 -11.29
CA HIS A 205 -2.21 -3.24 -11.76
C HIS A 205 -1.96 -3.54 -13.24
N PHE A 206 -1.89 -2.48 -14.07
CA PHE A 206 -1.59 -2.61 -15.49
C PHE A 206 -0.09 -2.59 -15.82
N GLU A 207 0.77 -2.57 -14.80
CA GLU A 207 2.23 -2.47 -14.94
C GLU A 207 2.65 -1.36 -15.91
N ALA A 208 1.99 -0.20 -15.80
CA ALA A 208 2.27 0.94 -16.63
C ALA A 208 3.77 1.32 -16.51
N PRO A 209 4.54 1.41 -17.61
CA PRO A 209 6.01 1.52 -17.53
C PRO A 209 6.56 2.68 -16.69
N ALA A 210 5.79 3.76 -16.58
CA ALA A 210 6.16 4.96 -15.81
C ALA A 210 5.92 4.81 -14.29
N TYR A 211 5.29 3.73 -13.83
CA TYR A 211 4.88 3.52 -12.44
C TYR A 211 5.52 2.26 -11.86
N MET A 212 5.56 2.19 -10.54
CA MET A 212 5.98 0.98 -9.84
C MET A 212 4.98 -0.16 -10.03
N THR A 213 5.47 -1.38 -10.12
CA THR A 213 4.64 -2.59 -10.06
C THR A 213 4.37 -2.97 -8.61
N TRP A 214 3.37 -3.83 -8.39
CA TRP A 214 3.12 -4.39 -7.06
C TRP A 214 4.30 -5.21 -6.51
N ALA A 215 5.07 -5.87 -7.37
CA ALA A 215 6.26 -6.60 -6.96
C ALA A 215 7.36 -5.67 -6.43
N GLU A 216 7.61 -4.57 -7.13
CA GLU A 216 8.57 -3.53 -6.69
C GLU A 216 8.14 -2.89 -5.37
N MET A 217 6.85 -2.58 -5.23
CA MET A 217 6.31 -2.03 -3.97
C MET A 217 6.38 -3.02 -2.80
N ARG A 218 6.21 -4.32 -3.04
CA ARG A 218 6.41 -5.36 -2.03
C ARG A 218 7.87 -5.42 -1.58
N GLU A 219 8.81 -5.40 -2.52
CA GLU A 219 10.24 -5.38 -2.20
C GLU A 219 10.62 -4.13 -1.38
N MET A 220 10.09 -2.96 -1.75
CA MET A 220 10.28 -1.73 -0.97
C MET A 220 9.72 -1.87 0.45
N ALA A 221 8.53 -2.46 0.58
CA ALA A 221 7.89 -2.71 1.89
C ALA A 221 8.73 -3.64 2.77
N GLU A 222 9.23 -4.74 2.20
CA GLU A 222 10.17 -5.67 2.86
C GLU A 222 11.50 -5.00 3.22
N GLY A 223 11.93 -4.02 2.41
CA GLY A 223 13.09 -3.17 2.65
C GLY A 223 12.87 -2.06 3.68
N GLY A 224 11.72 -2.00 4.33
CA GLY A 224 11.40 -1.03 5.39
C GLY A 224 10.78 0.27 4.89
N MET A 225 10.34 0.35 3.63
CA MET A 225 9.54 1.50 3.17
C MET A 225 8.06 1.29 3.52
N SER A 226 7.32 2.38 3.65
CA SER A 226 5.89 2.35 3.93
C SER A 226 5.10 2.64 2.66
N ILE A 227 4.22 1.73 2.24
CA ILE A 227 3.37 1.90 1.05
C ILE A 227 1.97 2.32 1.50
N GLN A 228 1.50 3.45 1.01
CA GLN A 228 0.28 4.15 1.44
C GLN A 228 -0.58 4.56 0.24
N ALA A 229 -1.77 5.11 0.49
CA ALA A 229 -2.79 5.26 -0.54
C ALA A 229 -2.83 6.66 -1.17
N HIS A 230 -2.87 6.75 -2.50
CA HIS A 230 -3.07 8.00 -3.26
C HIS A 230 -4.32 8.00 -4.16
N GLY A 231 -5.30 7.18 -3.80
CA GLY A 231 -6.46 6.91 -4.65
C GLY A 231 -6.17 5.84 -5.70
N ARG A 232 -7.22 5.37 -6.37
CA ARG A 232 -7.09 4.30 -7.36
C ARG A 232 -6.54 4.81 -8.70
N ASP A 233 -7.09 5.94 -9.16
CA ASP A 233 -6.91 6.47 -10.52
C ASP A 233 -6.45 7.94 -10.56
N HIS A 234 -6.12 8.53 -9.41
CA HIS A 234 -5.68 9.95 -9.29
C HIS A 234 -6.72 10.98 -9.77
N TYR A 235 -8.01 10.75 -9.48
CA TYR A 235 -9.07 11.73 -9.75
C TYR A 235 -9.19 12.81 -8.68
N ASP A 236 -9.65 14.00 -9.07
CA ASP A 236 -10.21 14.97 -8.10
C ASP A 236 -11.44 14.35 -7.43
N LEU A 237 -11.37 14.25 -6.11
CA LEU A 237 -12.35 13.59 -5.25
C LEU A 237 -13.50 14.52 -4.85
N ARG A 238 -13.37 15.83 -5.05
CA ARG A 238 -14.42 16.78 -4.66
C ARG A 238 -15.63 16.66 -5.57
N ASN A 239 -16.81 16.93 -4.99
CA ASN A 239 -18.08 16.93 -5.71
C ASN A 239 -18.36 15.59 -6.41
N ARG A 240 -17.97 14.48 -5.77
CA ARG A 240 -18.23 13.12 -6.21
C ARG A 240 -19.28 12.47 -5.30
N ASP A 241 -19.98 11.46 -5.83
CA ASP A 241 -20.86 10.64 -4.99
C ASP A 241 -20.05 9.65 -4.12
N VAL A 242 -20.74 9.05 -3.16
CA VAL A 242 -20.11 8.14 -2.18
C VAL A 242 -19.58 6.87 -2.84
N ASP A 243 -20.24 6.35 -3.88
CA ASP A 243 -19.83 5.11 -4.55
C ASP A 243 -18.51 5.32 -5.28
N PHE A 244 -18.37 6.44 -5.98
CA PHE A 244 -17.12 6.87 -6.60
C PHE A 244 -16.01 7.03 -5.58
N LEU A 245 -16.30 7.73 -4.47
CA LEU A 245 -15.31 7.96 -3.40
C LEU A 245 -14.85 6.65 -2.77
N VAL A 246 -15.77 5.75 -2.43
CA VAL A 246 -15.44 4.42 -1.88
C VAL A 246 -14.59 3.64 -2.87
N TYR A 247 -14.95 3.63 -4.15
CA TYR A 247 -14.15 2.94 -5.19
C TYR A 247 -12.72 3.49 -5.29
N GLN A 248 -12.55 4.82 -5.21
CA GLN A 248 -11.23 5.45 -5.26
C GLN A 248 -10.43 5.27 -3.97
N ILE A 249 -11.06 5.38 -2.80
CA ILE A 249 -10.41 5.44 -1.48
C ILE A 249 -10.23 4.05 -0.88
N LEU A 250 -11.28 3.25 -0.80
CA LEU A 250 -11.18 1.88 -0.28
C LEU A 250 -10.46 0.97 -1.28
N GLY A 251 -10.69 1.16 -2.59
CA GLY A 251 -10.09 0.31 -3.62
C GLY A 251 -8.56 0.34 -3.63
N ILE A 252 -7.93 1.49 -3.37
CA ILE A 252 -6.47 1.56 -3.21
C ILE A 252 -6.00 0.95 -1.89
N LYS A 253 -6.76 1.14 -0.79
CA LYS A 253 -6.43 0.55 0.52
C LYS A 253 -6.30 -0.96 0.40
N GLU A 254 -7.34 -1.59 -0.12
CA GLU A 254 -7.41 -3.04 -0.29
C GLU A 254 -6.33 -3.53 -1.26
N ALA A 255 -6.05 -2.79 -2.33
CA ALA A 255 -5.00 -3.15 -3.27
C ALA A 255 -3.61 -3.12 -2.63
N VAL A 256 -3.25 -2.07 -1.88
CA VAL A 256 -1.97 -1.99 -1.17
C VAL A 256 -1.85 -3.15 -0.19
N GLU A 257 -2.85 -3.32 0.69
CA GLU A 257 -2.83 -4.34 1.73
C GLU A 257 -2.72 -5.76 1.18
N ALA A 258 -3.43 -6.06 0.08
CA ALA A 258 -3.39 -7.37 -0.57
C ALA A 258 -2.06 -7.66 -1.28
N HIS A 259 -1.32 -6.64 -1.73
CA HIS A 259 -0.11 -6.83 -2.52
C HIS A 259 1.19 -6.66 -1.73
N THR A 260 1.19 -5.93 -0.61
CA THR A 260 2.40 -5.67 0.19
C THR A 260 2.40 -6.36 1.54
N ASP A 261 1.29 -6.98 1.95
CA ASP A 261 1.09 -7.54 3.29
C ASP A 261 1.31 -6.52 4.43
N GLN A 262 1.25 -5.22 4.11
CA GLN A 262 1.36 -4.11 5.06
C GLN A 262 0.09 -3.25 5.07
N PRO A 263 -0.29 -2.70 6.24
CA PRO A 263 -1.47 -1.86 6.34
C PRO A 263 -1.29 -0.51 5.64
N ALA A 264 -2.29 -0.10 4.85
CA ALA A 264 -2.38 1.25 4.32
C ALA A 264 -3.13 2.13 5.34
N LEU A 265 -2.38 2.87 6.15
CA LEU A 265 -2.85 3.65 7.29
C LEU A 265 -3.11 5.13 6.95
N PHE A 266 -2.48 5.66 5.91
CA PHE A 266 -2.59 7.07 5.53
C PHE A 266 -3.07 7.24 4.09
N PHE A 267 -3.81 8.32 3.87
CA PHE A 267 -4.29 8.72 2.55
C PHE A 267 -3.69 10.07 2.14
N CYS A 268 -3.12 10.15 0.95
CA CYS A 268 -2.73 11.41 0.33
C CYS A 268 -3.80 11.80 -0.69
N TYR A 269 -4.33 13.02 -0.60
CA TYR A 269 -5.39 13.48 -1.52
C TYR A 269 -4.80 13.87 -2.87
N PRO A 270 -5.30 13.31 -4.00
CA PRO A 270 -4.86 13.73 -5.34
C PRO A 270 -4.94 15.25 -5.51
N SER A 271 -3.82 15.87 -5.93
CA SER A 271 -3.69 17.32 -6.07
C SER A 271 -4.00 18.14 -4.79
N GLY A 272 -3.98 17.50 -3.61
CA GLY A 272 -4.33 18.11 -2.33
C GLY A 272 -5.81 18.48 -2.18
N GLN A 273 -6.68 18.00 -3.07
CA GLN A 273 -8.08 18.40 -3.12
C GLN A 273 -8.98 17.46 -2.33
N TYR A 274 -9.80 18.03 -1.46
CA TYR A 274 -10.77 17.29 -0.65
C TYR A 274 -11.99 18.16 -0.33
N ASP A 275 -13.08 17.51 0.04
CA ASP A 275 -14.27 18.14 0.62
C ASP A 275 -14.76 17.35 1.85
N ALA A 276 -15.81 17.83 2.50
CA ALA A 276 -16.32 17.22 3.72
C ALA A 276 -16.78 15.76 3.53
N LEU A 277 -17.25 15.39 2.34
CA LEU A 277 -17.66 14.01 2.06
C LEU A 277 -16.41 13.13 1.87
N THR A 278 -15.41 13.62 1.14
CA THR A 278 -14.12 12.95 0.96
C THR A 278 -13.49 12.59 2.30
N LEU A 279 -13.40 13.55 3.23
CA LEU A 279 -12.82 13.33 4.57
C LEU A 279 -13.59 12.26 5.35
N LYS A 280 -14.93 12.29 5.29
CA LYS A 280 -15.77 11.27 5.95
C LYS A 280 -15.53 9.87 5.38
N VAL A 281 -15.38 9.76 4.06
CA VAL A 281 -15.11 8.46 3.42
C VAL A 281 -13.74 7.93 3.82
N VAL A 282 -12.70 8.78 3.81
CA VAL A 282 -11.35 8.42 4.30
C VAL A 282 -11.39 7.96 5.76
N GLU A 283 -12.05 8.70 6.65
CA GLU A 283 -12.20 8.28 8.05
C GLU A 283 -12.95 6.94 8.17
N SER A 284 -14.07 6.78 7.44
CA SER A 284 -14.88 5.56 7.47
C SER A 284 -14.17 4.32 6.88
N ALA A 285 -13.22 4.53 5.97
CA ALA A 285 -12.40 3.46 5.39
C ALA A 285 -11.28 2.98 6.33
N GLY A 286 -11.18 3.54 7.55
CA GLY A 286 -10.25 3.09 8.58
C GLY A 286 -8.84 3.66 8.46
N TYR A 287 -8.63 4.72 7.67
CA TYR A 287 -7.38 5.46 7.67
C TYR A 287 -7.17 6.18 9.02
N TRP A 288 -5.94 6.19 9.50
CA TRP A 288 -5.54 6.86 10.73
C TRP A 288 -5.40 8.37 10.54
N GLY A 289 -5.05 8.79 9.32
CA GLY A 289 -4.90 10.18 8.95
C GLY A 289 -4.71 10.37 7.45
N GLY A 290 -4.40 11.60 7.07
CA GLY A 290 -4.17 11.97 5.69
C GLY A 290 -3.36 13.25 5.55
N VAL A 291 -2.73 13.41 4.41
CA VAL A 291 -1.82 14.53 4.10
C VAL A 291 -2.30 15.30 2.89
N THR A 292 -2.11 16.62 2.90
CA THR A 292 -2.54 17.53 1.84
C THR A 292 -1.33 18.17 1.15
N THR A 293 -1.59 19.14 0.28
CA THR A 293 -0.57 20.03 -0.28
C THR A 293 -0.54 21.39 0.42
N GLU A 294 -1.30 21.56 1.52
CA GLU A 294 -1.25 22.79 2.32
C GLU A 294 0.14 22.92 2.94
N TRP A 295 0.70 24.12 2.86
CA TRP A 295 2.06 24.36 3.31
C TRP A 295 2.13 24.50 4.83
N GLY A 296 3.00 23.71 5.47
CA GLY A 296 3.24 23.82 6.91
C GLY A 296 3.88 22.58 7.52
N ALA A 297 4.27 22.71 8.79
CA ALA A 297 4.98 21.68 9.55
C ALA A 297 4.35 21.40 10.93
N THR A 298 3.09 21.79 11.15
CA THR A 298 2.40 21.58 12.44
C THR A 298 1.33 20.50 12.33
N GLN A 299 1.47 19.45 13.13
CA GLN A 299 0.59 18.29 13.15
C GLN A 299 -0.10 18.17 14.50
N ARG A 300 -1.42 17.90 14.48
CA ARG A 300 -2.25 17.70 15.67
C ARG A 300 -3.22 16.54 15.43
N LEU A 301 -3.83 16.03 16.51
CA LEU A 301 -4.85 14.98 16.36
C LEU A 301 -6.17 15.48 15.74
N ASP A 302 -6.52 16.74 15.98
CA ASP A 302 -7.75 17.37 15.48
C ASP A 302 -7.71 17.62 13.96
N ASN A 303 -6.50 17.79 13.38
CA ASN A 303 -6.28 17.94 11.95
C ASN A 303 -5.62 16.71 11.30
N ARG A 304 -5.66 15.53 11.93
CA ARG A 304 -4.93 14.32 11.47
C ARG A 304 -5.28 13.84 10.07
N TYR A 305 -6.45 14.19 9.56
CA TYR A 305 -6.86 13.87 8.19
C TYR A 305 -6.38 14.89 7.15
N THR A 306 -5.79 16.00 7.56
CA THR A 306 -5.38 17.08 6.66
C THR A 306 -4.02 17.64 7.08
N TRP A 307 -3.06 16.79 7.42
CA TRP A 307 -1.74 17.27 7.84
C TRP A 307 -1.04 18.00 6.68
N PRO A 308 -0.51 19.21 6.95
CA PRO A 308 0.21 19.97 5.94
C PRO A 308 1.57 19.34 5.65
N ARG A 309 2.10 19.64 4.47
CA ARG A 309 3.39 19.17 3.99
C ARG A 309 4.21 20.33 3.42
N LEU A 310 5.48 20.07 3.19
CA LEU A 310 6.41 20.99 2.57
C LEU A 310 6.80 20.41 1.22
N ARG A 311 6.30 21.02 0.13
CA ARG A 311 6.73 20.61 -1.22
C ARG A 311 8.22 20.86 -1.33
N VAL A 312 8.94 19.95 -1.98
CA VAL A 312 10.34 20.18 -2.37
C VAL A 312 10.38 20.39 -3.88
N PRO A 313 10.39 21.65 -4.37
CA PRO A 313 10.43 21.92 -5.79
C PRO A 313 11.78 21.55 -6.40
N GLY A 314 11.75 21.04 -7.62
CA GLY A 314 12.93 20.75 -8.42
C GLY A 314 13.83 21.94 -8.71
N THR A 315 13.24 23.13 -8.71
CA THR A 315 13.91 24.40 -9.02
C THR A 315 14.71 24.96 -7.86
N TRP A 316 14.61 24.38 -6.66
CA TRP A 316 15.30 24.88 -5.48
C TRP A 316 16.75 24.39 -5.44
N PRO A 317 17.73 25.29 -5.27
CA PRO A 317 19.07 24.86 -4.91
C PRO A 317 19.08 24.28 -3.50
N LEU A 318 20.09 23.46 -3.19
CA LEU A 318 20.26 22.86 -1.86
C LEU A 318 20.21 23.90 -0.73
N ALA A 319 20.79 25.09 -0.94
CA ALA A 319 20.74 26.18 0.05
C ALA A 319 19.31 26.61 0.41
N ARG A 320 18.37 26.61 -0.55
CA ARG A 320 16.97 26.95 -0.29
C ARG A 320 16.25 25.84 0.47
N PHE A 321 16.56 24.58 0.16
CA PHE A 321 16.09 23.42 0.93
C PHE A 321 16.54 23.48 2.40
N ILE A 322 17.81 23.83 2.64
CA ILE A 322 18.37 23.98 3.98
C ILE A 322 17.67 25.12 4.74
N ALA A 323 17.56 26.30 4.11
CA ALA A 323 16.89 27.46 4.71
C ALA A 323 15.43 27.13 5.08
N MET A 324 14.70 26.43 4.20
CA MET A 324 13.35 25.96 4.50
C MET A 324 13.31 25.15 5.80
N LEU A 325 14.24 24.20 6.01
CA LEU A 325 14.26 23.35 7.20
C LEU A 325 14.69 24.09 8.48
N GLU A 326 15.65 25.00 8.39
CA GLU A 326 16.27 25.66 9.55
C GLU A 326 15.51 26.90 10.04
N GLU A 327 15.02 27.72 9.11
CA GLU A 327 14.45 29.03 9.43
C GLU A 327 13.00 28.93 9.86
N GLY A 328 12.33 27.81 9.56
CA GLY A 328 10.92 27.61 9.90
C GLY A 328 9.98 28.64 9.25
N GLU A 329 10.46 29.38 8.25
CA GLU A 329 9.66 30.30 7.46
C GLU A 329 8.86 29.52 6.43
N TRP A 330 7.82 28.85 6.90
CA TRP A 330 6.89 28.06 6.08
C TRP A 330 5.88 28.97 5.35
N SER A 331 6.34 30.07 4.75
CA SER A 331 5.48 30.98 3.98
C SER A 331 5.42 30.55 2.50
N THR A 332 4.25 30.70 1.90
CA THR A 332 3.99 30.37 0.49
C THR A 332 4.69 31.40 -0.40
N GLU A 333 5.71 30.99 -1.15
CA GLU A 333 6.17 31.71 -2.36
C GLU A 333 5.42 31.23 -3.59
#